data_AF-A0A964LKT8-F1
#
_entry.id   AF-A0A964LKT8-F1
#
_cell.length_a   1.000
_cell.length_b   1.000
_cell.length_c   1.000
_cell.angle_alpha   90.00
_cell.angle_beta   90.00
_cell.angle_gamma   90.00
#
_symmetry.space_group_name_H-M   'P 1'
#
loop_
_entity.id
_entity.type
_entity.pdbx_description
1 polymer ?
#
loop_
_entity_poly.entity_id
_entity_poly.type
_entity_poly.pdbx_seq_one_letter_code
_entity_poly.pdbx_strand_id
1 'polypeptide(L)'
;MSRRRAAPLRFVDPFDPLDGPIADTIDLHGFRREEARLRVIAVVTSAHRKQRGELIHIITGKGRHSPDGAVLKGAVKTVLKGDVAPMIKAFGPDLDDGGYLVRVRQGD
;
A
#
# COMPACT_ATOMS: atom_id res chain seq x y z
N MET A 1 -16.51 -32.29 16.62
CA MET A 1 -16.07 -31.04 17.28
C MET A 1 -14.78 -30.57 16.61
N SER A 2 -14.87 -29.65 15.65
CA SER A 2 -13.69 -29.16 14.91
C SER A 2 -12.98 -28.10 15.75
N ARG A 3 -11.75 -28.38 16.22
CA ARG A 3 -10.90 -27.37 16.86
C ARG A 3 -10.57 -26.33 15.81
N ARG A 4 -11.16 -25.13 15.93
CA ARG A 4 -10.68 -23.95 15.20
C ARG A 4 -9.20 -23.81 15.54
N ARG A 5 -8.30 -24.08 14.59
CA ARG A 5 -6.89 -23.71 14.72
C ARG A 5 -6.87 -22.20 14.97
N ALA A 6 -6.47 -21.79 16.17
CA ALA A 6 -6.21 -20.39 16.45
C ALA A 6 -5.18 -19.91 15.41
N ALA A 7 -5.51 -18.84 14.68
CA ALA A 7 -4.54 -18.19 13.82
C ALA A 7 -3.31 -17.86 14.67
N PRO A 8 -2.08 -18.11 14.19
CA PRO A 8 -0.89 -17.78 14.96
C PRO A 8 -0.97 -16.30 15.34
N LEU A 9 -0.76 -16.01 16.63
CA LEU A 9 -0.59 -14.64 17.10
C LEU A 9 0.53 -14.04 16.27
N ARG A 10 0.19 -13.22 15.27
CA ARG A 10 1.18 -12.44 14.53
C ARG A 10 1.79 -11.51 15.55
N PHE A 11 3.10 -11.66 15.78
CA PHE A 11 3.87 -10.69 16.51
C PHE A 11 3.76 -9.38 15.73
N VAL A 12 3.05 -8.40 16.31
CA VAL A 12 3.00 -7.06 15.76
C VAL A 12 4.27 -6.37 16.22
N ASP A 13 5.16 -6.02 15.30
CA ASP A 13 6.31 -5.20 15.65
C ASP A 13 5.84 -3.74 15.77
N PRO A 14 5.77 -3.16 16.99
CA PRO A 14 5.31 -1.79 17.17
C PRO A 14 6.26 -0.77 16.53
N PHE A 15 7.47 -1.18 16.15
CA PHE A 15 8.48 -0.35 15.50
C PHE A 15 8.49 -0.49 13.97
N ASP A 16 7.86 -1.52 13.39
CA ASP A 16 7.69 -1.61 11.94
C ASP A 16 6.56 -0.65 11.51
N PRO A 17 6.87 0.45 10.79
CA PRO A 17 5.85 1.38 10.35
C PRO A 17 4.83 0.75 9.39
N LEU A 18 5.11 -0.41 8.80
CA LEU A 18 4.23 -1.11 7.86
C LEU A 18 3.41 -2.23 8.52
N ASP A 19 3.56 -2.45 9.82
CA ASP A 19 2.75 -3.42 10.56
C ASP A 19 1.52 -2.74 11.22
N GLY A 20 0.46 -3.52 11.47
CA GLY A 20 -0.80 -3.05 12.05
C GLY A 20 -2.00 -3.08 11.09
N PRO A 21 -3.16 -2.55 11.51
CA PRO A 21 -4.40 -2.65 10.76
C PRO A 21 -4.36 -1.78 9.49
N ILE A 22 -4.77 -2.36 8.37
CA ILE A 22 -4.99 -1.64 7.12
C ILE A 22 -6.25 -0.80 7.28
N ALA A 23 -6.09 0.52 7.13
CA ALA A 23 -7.20 1.48 7.21
C ALA A 23 -7.95 1.60 5.88
N ASP A 24 -7.25 1.40 4.76
CA ASP A 24 -7.83 1.45 3.42
C ASP A 24 -7.05 0.55 2.45
N THR A 25 -7.76 0.00 1.46
CA THR A 25 -7.18 -0.84 0.40
C THR A 25 -7.64 -0.33 -0.94
N ILE A 26 -6.69 -0.03 -1.83
CA ILE A 26 -6.99 0.36 -3.20
C ILE A 26 -6.50 -0.69 -4.18
N ASP A 27 -7.41 -1.12 -5.05
CA ASP A 27 -7.11 -2.06 -6.12
C ASP A 27 -6.92 -1.31 -7.44
N LEU A 28 -5.68 -1.36 -7.93
CA LEU A 28 -5.25 -0.72 -9.17
C LEU A 28 -5.03 -1.73 -10.28
N HIS A 29 -5.42 -3.00 -10.12
CA HIS A 29 -5.29 -3.97 -11.21
C HIS A 29 -6.04 -3.50 -12.45
N GLY A 30 -5.43 -3.67 -13.63
CA GLY A 30 -6.07 -3.32 -14.91
C GLY A 30 -6.17 -1.82 -15.22
N PHE A 31 -5.78 -0.93 -14.31
CA PHE A 31 -5.72 0.51 -14.59
C PHE A 31 -4.59 0.86 -15.55
N ARG A 32 -4.72 2.00 -16.24
CA ARG A 32 -3.60 2.62 -16.96
C ARG A 32 -2.65 3.29 -15.97
N ARG A 33 -1.39 3.48 -16.37
CA ARG A 33 -0.35 4.10 -15.53
C ARG A 33 -0.77 5.45 -14.95
N GLU A 34 -1.33 6.33 -15.78
CA GLU A 34 -1.72 7.68 -15.32
C GLU A 34 -2.93 7.64 -14.38
N GLU A 35 -3.91 6.77 -14.65
CA GLU A 35 -5.07 6.60 -13.77
C GLU A 35 -4.63 6.06 -12.40
N ALA A 36 -3.75 5.06 -12.39
CA ALA A 36 -3.15 4.53 -11.17
C ALA A 36 -2.40 5.61 -10.40
N ARG A 37 -1.59 6.43 -11.08
CA ARG A 37 -0.88 7.57 -10.48
C ARG A 37 -1.83 8.54 -9.79
N LEU A 38 -2.83 9.05 -10.52
CA LEU A 38 -3.79 10.02 -9.97
C LEU A 38 -4.55 9.46 -8.77
N ARG A 39 -4.89 8.16 -8.82
CA ARG A 39 -5.61 7.49 -7.73
C ARG A 39 -4.76 7.32 -6.47
N VAL A 40 -3.49 6.94 -6.63
CA VAL A 40 -2.53 6.87 -5.50
C VAL A 40 -2.36 8.24 -4.86
N ILE A 41 -2.17 9.30 -5.66
CA ILE A 41 -2.03 10.68 -5.15
C ILE A 41 -3.28 11.08 -4.35
N ALA A 42 -4.47 10.85 -4.91
CA ALA A 42 -5.72 11.22 -4.25
C ALA A 42 -5.92 10.50 -2.91
N VAL A 43 -5.64 9.19 -2.87
CA VAL A 43 -5.83 8.35 -1.68
C VAL A 43 -4.84 8.72 -0.59
N VAL A 44 -3.55 8.85 -0.91
CA VAL A 44 -2.52 9.24 0.07
C VAL A 44 -2.77 10.66 0.57
N THR A 45 -3.16 11.60 -0.30
CA THR A 45 -3.49 12.97 0.10
C THR A 45 -4.69 12.99 1.05
N SER A 46 -5.74 12.23 0.74
CA SER A 46 -6.94 12.14 1.57
C SER A 46 -6.62 11.57 2.96
N ALA A 47 -5.84 10.48 3.02
CA ALA A 47 -5.41 9.88 4.27
C ALA A 47 -4.49 10.79 5.07
N HIS A 48 -3.57 11.51 4.41
CA HIS A 48 -2.64 12.43 5.09
C HIS A 48 -3.35 13.60 5.75
N ARG A 49 -4.40 14.13 5.12
CA ARG A 49 -5.24 15.19 5.71
C ARG A 49 -5.89 14.80 7.03
N LYS A 50 -6.09 13.50 7.28
CA LYS A 50 -6.65 13.03 8.56
C LYS A 50 -5.61 13.02 9.69
N GLN A 51 -4.31 13.12 9.38
CA GLN A 51 -3.20 13.19 10.33
C GLN A 51 -3.10 12.02 11.33
N ARG A 52 -3.70 10.86 11.00
CA ARG A 52 -3.80 9.68 11.89
C ARG A 52 -2.74 8.59 11.66
N GLY A 53 -1.81 8.82 10.73
CA GLY A 53 -0.80 7.81 10.39
C GLY A 53 -1.40 6.52 9.81
N GLU A 54 -2.41 6.64 8.93
CA GLU A 54 -3.11 5.48 8.36
C GLU A 54 -2.16 4.57 7.54
N LEU A 55 -2.38 3.25 7.65
CA LEU A 55 -1.73 2.25 6.80
C LEU A 55 -2.65 1.92 5.62
N ILE A 56 -2.14 2.05 4.41
CA ILE A 56 -2.88 1.82 3.17
C ILE A 56 -2.25 0.66 2.41
N HIS A 57 -3.07 -0.25 1.90
CA HIS A 57 -2.64 -1.31 1.00
C HIS A 57 -2.97 -0.95 -0.45
N ILE A 58 -1.95 -0.87 -1.29
CA ILE A 58 -2.08 -0.58 -2.72
C ILE A 58 -1.81 -1.87 -3.49
N ILE A 59 -2.83 -2.41 -4.15
CA ILE A 59 -2.72 -3.61 -4.97
C ILE A 59 -2.49 -3.21 -6.42
N THR A 60 -1.39 -3.65 -7.02
CA THR A 60 -1.06 -3.36 -8.44
C THR A 60 -1.20 -4.58 -9.35
N GLY A 61 -1.39 -5.77 -8.75
CA GLY A 61 -1.35 -7.06 -9.42
C GLY A 61 0.08 -7.59 -9.60
N LYS A 62 0.21 -8.92 -9.74
CA LYS A 62 1.51 -9.61 -9.82
C LYS A 62 2.18 -9.54 -11.21
N GLY A 63 1.53 -8.89 -12.19
CA GLY A 63 2.06 -8.76 -13.56
C GLY A 63 2.17 -10.07 -14.37
N ARG A 64 1.65 -11.19 -13.88
CA ARG A 64 1.82 -12.54 -14.46
C ARG A 64 1.19 -12.76 -15.84
N HIS A 65 0.36 -11.83 -16.32
CA HIS A 65 -0.40 -11.94 -17.58
C HIS A 65 -0.20 -10.74 -18.54
N SER A 66 0.74 -9.82 -18.25
CA SER A 66 1.00 -8.66 -19.12
C SER A 66 2.25 -8.92 -19.98
N PRO A 67 2.22 -8.71 -21.31
CA PRO A 67 3.39 -8.80 -22.18
C PRO A 67 4.54 -7.89 -21.72
N ASP A 68 4.20 -6.75 -21.11
CA ASP A 68 5.16 -5.75 -20.62
C ASP A 68 5.54 -5.94 -19.13
N GLY A 69 5.09 -7.03 -18.49
CA GLY A 69 5.35 -7.32 -17.07
C GLY A 69 4.55 -6.44 -16.08
N ALA A 70 5.01 -6.38 -14.81
CA ALA A 70 4.37 -5.65 -13.71
C ALA A 70 4.59 -4.12 -13.81
N VAL A 71 4.21 -3.53 -14.93
CA VAL A 71 4.38 -2.11 -15.26
C VAL A 71 3.82 -1.18 -14.19
N LEU A 72 2.64 -1.50 -13.66
CA LEU A 72 1.96 -0.66 -12.67
C LEU A 72 2.70 -0.58 -11.35
N LYS A 73 3.35 -1.66 -10.93
CA LYS A 73 4.16 -1.68 -9.71
C LYS A 73 5.33 -0.70 -9.78
N GLY A 74 5.96 -0.58 -10.95
CA GLY A 74 6.99 0.42 -11.21
C GLY A 74 6.44 1.85 -11.18
N ALA A 75 5.32 2.09 -11.85
CA ALA A 75 4.66 3.40 -11.86
C ALA A 75 4.27 3.86 -10.45
N VAL A 76 3.63 3.00 -9.66
CA VAL A 76 3.27 3.30 -8.27
C VAL A 76 4.51 3.58 -7.42
N LYS A 77 5.60 2.84 -7.61
CA LYS A 77 6.87 3.13 -6.91
C LYS A 77 7.39 4.54 -7.19
N THR A 78 7.31 4.99 -8.44
CA THR A 78 7.73 6.34 -8.83
C THR A 78 6.90 7.41 -8.13
N VAL A 79 5.57 7.21 -8.04
CA VAL A 79 4.66 8.13 -7.35
C VAL A 79 4.97 8.18 -5.86
N LEU A 80 5.18 7.03 -5.20
CA LEU A 80 5.52 6.95 -3.77
C LEU A 80 6.86 7.61 -3.43
N LYS A 81 7.84 7.52 -4.34
CA LYS A 81 9.15 8.17 -4.18
C LYS A 81 9.19 9.64 -4.59
N GLY A 82 8.18 10.13 -5.30
CA GLY A 82 8.11 11.48 -5.83
C GLY A 82 6.89 12.23 -5.30
N ASP A 83 5.81 12.17 -6.07
CA ASP A 83 4.58 12.98 -5.89
C ASP A 83 4.07 13.04 -4.45
N VAL A 84 4.11 11.92 -3.72
CA VAL A 84 3.57 11.82 -2.35
C VAL A 84 4.63 11.57 -1.28
N ALA A 85 5.92 11.58 -1.63
CA ALA A 85 7.01 11.32 -0.69
C ALA A 85 6.96 12.18 0.60
N PRO A 86 6.59 13.49 0.55
CA PRO A 86 6.48 14.31 1.75
C PRO A 86 5.34 13.89 2.71
N MET A 87 4.34 13.17 2.19
CA MET A 87 3.11 12.80 2.93
C MET A 87 3.22 11.42 3.59
N ILE A 88 4.20 10.61 3.21
CA ILE A 88 4.34 9.23 3.69
C ILE A 88 5.48 9.13 4.72
N LYS A 89 5.28 8.28 5.73
CA LYS A 89 6.31 7.92 6.71
C LYS A 89 7.18 6.78 6.19
N ALA A 90 6.56 5.77 5.58
CA ALA A 90 7.24 4.60 5.03
C ALA A 90 6.40 3.92 3.95
N PHE A 91 7.04 3.17 3.06
CA PHE A 91 6.36 2.23 2.18
C PHE A 91 7.27 1.03 1.87
N GLY A 92 6.65 -0.10 1.54
CA GLY A 92 7.35 -1.36 1.22
C GLY A 92 6.47 -2.30 0.42
N PRO A 93 7.04 -3.34 -0.22
CA PRO A 93 6.24 -4.34 -0.92
C PRO A 93 5.28 -5.04 0.05
N ASP A 94 4.11 -5.45 -0.44
CA ASP A 94 3.23 -6.34 0.33
C ASP A 94 3.79 -7.78 0.38
N LEU A 95 3.21 -8.62 1.25
CA LEU A 95 3.68 -10.00 1.48
C LEU A 95 3.69 -10.88 0.22
N ASP A 96 2.85 -10.54 -0.75
CA ASP A 96 2.61 -11.30 -1.97
C ASP A 96 3.35 -10.73 -3.19
N ASP A 97 4.13 -9.66 -3.00
CA ASP A 97 4.81 -8.88 -4.02
C ASP A 97 3.85 -8.33 -5.11
N GLY A 98 2.54 -8.29 -4.82
CA GLY A 98 1.46 -7.82 -5.70
C GLY A 98 1.22 -6.31 -5.62
N GLY A 99 1.87 -5.61 -4.69
CA GLY A 99 1.59 -4.22 -4.41
C GLY A 99 2.55 -3.60 -3.39
N TYR A 100 2.03 -2.59 -2.66
CA TYR A 100 2.76 -1.89 -1.62
C TYR A 100 1.89 -1.67 -0.38
N LEU A 101 2.50 -1.74 0.78
CA LEU A 101 1.99 -1.14 2.01
C LEU A 101 2.58 0.27 2.14
N VAL A 102 1.74 1.24 2.52
CA VAL A 102 2.12 2.64 2.65
C VAL A 102 1.61 3.18 3.97
N ARG A 103 2.54 3.59 4.83
CA ARG A 103 2.22 4.31 6.06
C ARG A 103 2.26 5.80 5.80
N VAL A 104 1.15 6.48 6.02
CA VAL A 104 1.06 7.93 5.90
C VAL A 104 1.70 8.61 7.12
N ARG A 105 2.27 9.80 6.94
CA ARG A 105 2.81 10.60 8.04
C ARG A 105 1.64 11.12 8.89
N GLN A 106 1.74 10.92 10.21
CA GLN A 106 0.83 11.51 11.19
C GLN A 106 1.14 13.00 11.38
N GLY A 107 0.17 13.77 11.89
CA GLY A 107 0.47 15.12 12.38
C GLY A 107 1.42 15.04 13.58
N ASP A 108 2.31 16.03 13.71
CA ASP A 108 3.17 16.19 14.88
C ASP A 108 2.37 16.53 16.14
#